data_AF-A0A520MDG8-F1
#
_entry.id   AF-A0A520MDG8-F1
#
_cell.length_a   1.000
_cell.length_b   1.000
_cell.length_c   1.000
_cell.angle_alpha   90.00
_cell.angle_beta   90.00
_cell.angle_gamma   90.00
#
_symmetry.space_group_name_H-M   'P 1'
#
loop_
_entity.id
_entity.type
_entity.pdbx_description
1 polymer ?
#
loop_
_entity_poly.entity_id
_entity_poly.type
_entity_poly.pdbx_seq_one_letter_code
_entity_poly.pdbx_strand_id
1 'polypeptide(L)'
;MTSVKKISSLVQYFIIGVIAWSFYGVIGLNDFNIFDENNLLENTQAFVLLLVFFLFLVPLFEPFRGDKLIAVFFAILTLAFLLREVDIEKFDLPKILILLGSGNGRNILLALGFLSTLGFALFKFRYYLDLARCFLRNRTGFATLVAGLFLIVGDMFEKIDVPYHVLYEESLELLGYAFLLSAAARLSRKEVKTSRFIG
;
A
#
# COMPACT_ATOMS: atom_id res chain seq x y z
N MET A 1 15.49 -1.98 15.10
CA MET A 1 15.00 -2.91 14.05
C MET A 1 13.95 -3.92 14.54
N THR A 2 14.05 -4.46 15.76
CA THR A 2 13.00 -5.30 16.39
C THR A 2 11.68 -4.55 16.59
N SER A 3 11.72 -3.26 16.87
CA SER A 3 10.53 -2.41 17.05
C SER A 3 9.65 -2.34 15.81
N VAL A 4 10.21 -2.19 14.60
CA VAL A 4 9.42 -2.12 13.34
C VAL A 4 8.68 -3.43 13.07
N LYS A 5 9.29 -4.58 13.38
CA LYS A 5 8.63 -5.88 13.23
C LYS A 5 7.47 -6.02 14.23
N LYS A 6 7.69 -5.63 15.48
CA LYS A 6 6.65 -5.65 16.52
C LYS A 6 5.47 -4.73 16.19
N ILE A 7 5.75 -3.50 15.75
CA ILE A 7 4.73 -2.53 15.32
C ILE A 7 3.93 -3.09 14.14
N SER A 8 4.61 -3.61 13.11
CA SER A 8 3.93 -4.23 11.96
C SER A 8 3.04 -5.40 12.37
N SER A 9 3.47 -6.27 13.29
CA SER A 9 2.62 -7.36 13.81
C SER A 9 1.44 -6.84 14.64
N LEU A 10 1.65 -5.82 15.48
CA LEU A 10 0.58 -5.20 16.26
C LEU A 10 -0.51 -4.61 15.35
N VAL A 11 -0.10 -3.88 14.30
CA VAL A 11 -1.03 -3.31 13.31
C VAL A 11 -1.78 -4.41 12.55
N GLN A 12 -1.14 -5.56 12.27
CA GLN A 12 -1.84 -6.70 11.66
C GLN A 12 -2.92 -7.29 12.55
N TYR A 13 -2.65 -7.44 13.86
CA TYR A 13 -3.66 -7.89 14.80
C TYR A 13 -4.82 -6.88 14.92
N PHE A 14 -4.49 -5.59 14.90
CA PHE A 14 -5.50 -4.53 14.87
C PHE A 14 -6.37 -4.62 13.61
N ILE A 15 -5.78 -4.79 12.42
CA ILE A 15 -6.51 -4.97 11.15
C ILE A 15 -7.47 -6.16 11.23
N ILE A 16 -7.00 -7.32 11.71
CA ILE A 16 -7.85 -8.50 11.84
C ILE A 16 -9.01 -8.23 12.81
N GLY A 17 -8.75 -7.51 13.91
CA GLY A 17 -9.77 -7.09 14.85
C GLY A 17 -10.82 -6.17 14.23
N VAL A 18 -10.40 -5.16 13.45
CA VAL A 18 -11.30 -4.24 12.74
C VAL A 18 -12.16 -4.98 11.73
N ILE A 19 -11.59 -5.90 10.96
CA ILE A 19 -12.35 -6.73 10.00
C ILE A 19 -13.38 -7.59 10.76
N ALA A 20 -12.95 -8.33 11.78
CA ALA A 20 -13.85 -9.18 12.56
C ALA A 20 -14.99 -8.38 13.22
N TRP A 21 -14.68 -7.20 13.76
CA TRP A 21 -15.68 -6.30 14.32
C TRP A 21 -16.66 -5.81 13.26
N SER A 22 -16.17 -5.46 12.07
CA SER A 22 -17.00 -4.98 10.97
C SER A 22 -17.98 -6.05 10.49
N PHE A 23 -17.52 -7.29 10.33
CA PHE A 23 -18.40 -8.43 10.03
C PHE A 23 -19.42 -8.69 11.13
N TYR A 24 -19.03 -8.63 12.40
CA TYR A 24 -19.95 -8.81 13.53
C TYR A 24 -21.01 -7.72 13.59
N GLY A 25 -20.65 -6.46 13.37
CA GLY A 25 -21.60 -5.35 13.39
C GLY A 25 -22.62 -5.42 12.25
N VAL A 26 -22.18 -5.75 11.03
CA VAL A 26 -23.07 -5.85 9.87
C VAL A 26 -23.97 -7.08 9.96
N ILE A 27 -23.42 -8.27 10.24
CA ILE A 27 -24.19 -9.52 10.21
C ILE A 27 -24.94 -9.77 11.53
N GLY A 28 -24.32 -9.43 12.66
CA GLY A 28 -24.85 -9.70 14.00
C GLY A 28 -25.75 -8.60 14.53
N LEU A 29 -25.43 -7.33 14.26
CA LEU A 29 -26.17 -6.18 14.79
C LEU A 29 -27.04 -5.47 13.73
N ASN A 30 -26.96 -5.89 12.46
CA ASN A 30 -27.61 -5.22 11.31
C ASN A 30 -27.26 -3.71 11.22
N ASP A 31 -26.06 -3.33 11.68
CA ASP A 31 -25.59 -1.96 11.59
C ASP A 31 -24.86 -1.75 10.25
N PHE A 32 -25.61 -1.29 9.26
CA PHE A 32 -25.11 -1.05 7.91
C PHE A 32 -24.27 0.24 7.80
N ASN A 33 -24.23 1.08 8.83
CA ASN A 33 -23.39 2.29 8.81
C ASN A 33 -21.89 1.96 8.86
N ILE A 34 -21.51 0.73 9.19
CA ILE A 34 -20.10 0.34 9.36
C ILE A 34 -19.32 0.34 8.03
N PHE A 35 -20.01 0.15 6.90
CA PHE A 35 -19.42 0.17 5.55
C PHE A 35 -19.92 1.35 4.70
N ASP A 36 -20.59 2.33 5.29
CA ASP A 36 -20.95 3.57 4.57
C ASP A 36 -19.67 4.41 4.32
N GLU A 37 -19.69 5.38 3.41
CA GLU A 37 -18.48 6.14 3.04
C GLU A 37 -17.84 6.85 4.25
N ASN A 38 -16.50 6.89 4.35
CA ASN A 38 -15.71 7.46 5.45
C ASN A 38 -15.86 6.80 6.83
N ASN A 39 -16.29 5.54 6.88
CA ASN A 39 -16.43 4.81 8.16
C ASN A 39 -15.14 4.13 8.63
N LEU A 40 -15.27 3.19 9.56
CA LEU A 40 -14.15 2.59 10.29
C LEU A 40 -13.12 1.92 9.37
N LEU A 41 -13.58 1.27 8.29
CA LEU A 41 -12.72 0.52 7.37
C LEU A 41 -11.82 1.45 6.53
N GLU A 42 -12.39 2.40 5.79
CA GLU A 42 -11.64 3.39 5.00
C GLU A 42 -10.62 4.17 5.84
N ASN A 43 -11.02 4.65 7.02
CA ASN A 43 -10.12 5.37 7.93
C ASN A 43 -8.96 4.48 8.40
N THR A 44 -9.23 3.19 8.65
CA THR A 44 -8.20 2.22 9.02
C THR A 44 -7.27 1.95 7.86
N GLN A 45 -7.78 1.83 6.64
CA GLN A 45 -6.97 1.67 5.43
C GLN A 45 -6.05 2.87 5.21
N ALA A 46 -6.57 4.10 5.27
CA ALA A 46 -5.78 5.32 5.15
C ALA A 46 -4.65 5.39 6.19
N PHE A 47 -4.94 5.03 7.45
CA PHE A 47 -3.94 4.95 8.51
C PHE A 47 -2.85 3.91 8.21
N VAL A 48 -3.23 2.71 7.77
CA VAL A 48 -2.28 1.64 7.42
C VAL A 48 -1.42 2.05 6.22
N LEU A 49 -2.02 2.62 5.19
CA LEU A 49 -1.33 3.12 3.99
C LEU A 49 -0.33 4.22 4.34
N LEU A 50 -0.66 5.12 5.26
CA LEU A 50 0.27 6.14 5.74
C LEU A 50 1.51 5.52 6.40
N LEU A 51 1.33 4.49 7.25
CA LEU A 51 2.45 3.76 7.85
C LEU A 51 3.29 3.01 6.81
N VAL A 52 2.63 2.36 5.85
CA VAL A 52 3.28 1.67 4.72
C VAL A 52 4.14 2.64 3.92
N PHE A 53 3.61 3.83 3.62
CA PHE A 53 4.27 4.87 2.86
C PHE A 53 5.56 5.29 3.53
N PHE A 54 5.51 5.65 4.82
CA PHE A 54 6.71 6.03 5.57
C PHE A 54 7.73 4.91 5.66
N LEU A 55 7.32 3.65 5.79
CA LEU A 55 8.23 2.51 5.80
C LEU A 55 8.94 2.32 4.46
N PHE A 56 8.28 2.59 3.33
CA PHE A 56 8.91 2.58 2.02
C PHE A 56 9.85 3.77 1.79
N LEU A 57 9.72 4.87 2.54
CA LEU A 57 10.68 5.97 2.51
C LEU A 57 11.97 5.67 3.29
N VAL A 58 11.94 4.82 4.32
CA VAL A 58 13.13 4.50 5.15
C VAL A 58 14.37 4.11 4.33
N PRO A 59 14.30 3.19 3.34
CA PRO A 59 15.46 2.83 2.50
C PRO A 59 16.14 3.99 1.78
N LEU A 60 15.43 5.10 1.52
CA LEU A 60 15.98 6.22 0.77
C LEU A 60 17.05 6.96 1.58
N PHE A 61 16.89 6.99 2.91
CA PHE A 61 17.79 7.66 3.84
C PHE A 61 19.05 6.85 4.16
N GLU A 62 19.09 5.57 3.82
CA GLU A 62 20.29 4.75 4.02
C GLU A 62 21.28 4.94 2.86
N PRO A 63 22.50 5.43 3.11
CA PRO A 63 23.50 5.55 2.07
C PRO A 63 23.90 4.15 1.55
N PHE A 64 24.22 4.05 0.26
CA PHE A 64 24.70 2.84 -0.43
C PHE A 64 23.69 1.71 -0.70
N ARG A 65 22.40 1.84 -0.33
CA ARG A 65 21.38 0.87 -0.75
C ARG A 65 21.13 0.90 -2.26
N GLY A 66 21.15 -0.27 -2.88
CA GLY A 66 20.89 -0.48 -4.32
C GLY A 66 19.42 -0.68 -4.68
N ASP A 67 18.55 -0.94 -3.70
CA ASP A 67 17.12 -1.19 -3.88
C ASP A 67 16.22 0.05 -3.72
N LYS A 68 16.82 1.25 -3.64
CA LYS A 68 16.09 2.51 -3.44
C LYS A 68 15.00 2.75 -4.48
N LEU A 69 15.24 2.40 -5.74
CA LEU A 69 14.26 2.64 -6.79
C LEU A 69 13.02 1.75 -6.64
N ILE A 70 13.17 0.54 -6.09
CA ILE A 70 12.04 -0.31 -5.73
C ILE A 70 11.26 0.32 -4.58
N ALA A 71 11.96 0.83 -3.57
CA ALA A 71 11.33 1.53 -2.46
C ALA A 71 10.58 2.79 -2.90
N VAL A 72 11.15 3.59 -3.81
CA VAL A 72 10.49 4.75 -4.44
C VAL A 72 9.25 4.34 -5.22
N PHE A 73 9.34 3.29 -6.05
CA PHE A 73 8.18 2.77 -6.79
C PHE A 73 7.02 2.43 -5.85
N PHE A 74 7.28 1.68 -4.79
CA PHE A 74 6.25 1.29 -3.83
C PHE A 74 5.77 2.45 -2.95
N ALA A 75 6.61 3.44 -2.65
CA ALA A 75 6.19 4.67 -1.98
C ALA A 75 5.19 5.45 -2.85
N ILE A 76 5.46 5.60 -4.15
CA ILE A 76 4.55 6.26 -5.09
C ILE A 76 3.25 5.45 -5.25
N LEU A 77 3.35 4.12 -5.34
CA LEU A 77 2.16 3.25 -5.41
C LEU A 77 1.30 3.35 -4.14
N THR A 78 1.92 3.38 -2.97
CA THR A 78 1.20 3.52 -1.69
C THR A 78 0.60 4.91 -1.55
N LEU A 79 1.29 5.94 -2.04
CA LEU A 79 0.73 7.28 -2.13
C LEU A 79 -0.50 7.30 -3.05
N ALA A 80 -0.48 6.59 -4.19
CA ALA A 80 -1.62 6.49 -5.08
C ALA A 80 -2.86 5.92 -4.38
N PHE A 81 -2.70 4.84 -3.60
CA PHE A 81 -3.78 4.26 -2.81
C PHE A 81 -4.23 5.20 -1.68
N LEU A 82 -3.29 5.85 -0.98
CA LEU A 82 -3.63 6.78 0.10
C LEU A 82 -4.47 7.98 -0.41
N LEU A 83 -4.13 8.52 -1.59
CA LEU A 83 -4.88 9.59 -2.25
C LEU A 83 -6.19 9.10 -2.90
N ARG A 84 -6.45 7.80 -2.89
CA ARG A 84 -7.75 7.22 -3.27
C ARG A 84 -8.66 7.10 -2.04
N GLU A 85 -8.12 6.65 -0.91
CA GLU A 85 -8.93 6.49 0.32
C GLU A 85 -9.19 7.81 1.05
N VAL A 86 -8.26 8.77 0.98
CA VAL A 86 -8.43 10.05 1.67
C VAL A 86 -9.14 11.03 0.73
N ASP A 87 -10.35 11.41 1.11
CA ASP A 87 -11.08 12.48 0.45
C ASP A 87 -10.51 13.86 0.84
N ILE A 88 -9.41 14.24 0.18
CA ILE A 88 -8.65 15.46 0.46
C ILE A 88 -9.48 16.73 0.19
N GLU A 89 -10.51 16.64 -0.65
CA GLU A 89 -11.39 17.78 -0.99
C GLU A 89 -12.28 18.21 0.17
N LYS A 90 -12.56 17.31 1.12
CA LYS A 90 -13.36 17.59 2.32
C LYS A 90 -12.59 18.35 3.40
N PHE A 91 -11.26 18.44 3.31
CA PHE A 91 -10.44 19.14 4.30
C PHE A 91 -10.20 20.60 3.92
N ASP A 92 -10.13 21.48 4.92
CA ASP A 92 -9.76 22.89 4.74
C ASP A 92 -8.24 23.03 4.50
N LEU A 93 -7.78 22.54 3.35
CA LEU A 93 -6.38 22.52 2.95
C LEU A 93 -6.10 23.60 1.89
N PRO A 94 -4.85 24.11 1.84
CA PRO A 94 -4.39 24.93 0.74
C PRO A 94 -4.72 24.32 -0.63
N LYS A 95 -5.17 25.15 -1.57
CA LYS A 95 -5.58 24.73 -2.93
C LYS A 95 -4.53 23.88 -3.66
N ILE A 96 -3.24 24.08 -3.37
CA ILE A 96 -2.16 23.29 -3.94
C ILE A 96 -2.18 21.82 -3.47
N LEU A 97 -2.55 21.58 -2.21
CA LEU A 97 -2.65 20.23 -1.65
C LEU A 97 -3.91 19.53 -2.15
N ILE A 98 -5.01 20.26 -2.29
CA ILE A 98 -6.24 19.74 -2.93
C ILE A 98 -5.93 19.35 -4.38
N LEU A 99 -5.28 20.25 -5.15
CA LEU A 99 -4.90 19.97 -6.53
C LEU A 99 -4.00 18.74 -6.66
N LEU A 100 -2.98 18.59 -5.80
CA LEU A 100 -2.08 17.44 -5.83
C LEU A 100 -2.73 16.16 -5.32
N GLY A 101 -3.73 16.29 -4.45
CA GLY A 101 -4.42 15.19 -3.79
C GLY A 101 -5.62 14.66 -4.56
N SER A 102 -6.24 15.44 -5.43
CA SER A 102 -7.49 15.08 -6.11
C SER A 102 -7.48 15.30 -7.63
N GLY A 103 -8.46 14.69 -8.30
CA GLY A 103 -8.73 14.86 -9.72
C GLY A 103 -7.53 14.69 -10.65
N ASN A 104 -7.36 15.64 -11.56
CA ASN A 104 -6.30 15.61 -12.58
C ASN A 104 -4.90 15.85 -12.00
N GLY A 105 -4.76 16.64 -10.95
CA GLY A 105 -3.44 16.95 -10.39
C GLY A 105 -2.83 15.75 -9.67
N ARG A 106 -3.64 14.93 -8.96
CA ARG A 106 -3.25 13.59 -8.47
C ARG A 106 -2.70 12.72 -9.60
N ASN A 107 -3.44 12.61 -10.70
CA ASN A 107 -3.05 11.75 -11.82
C ASN A 107 -1.72 12.21 -12.45
N ILE A 108 -1.51 13.53 -12.59
CA ILE A 108 -0.25 14.09 -13.09
C ILE A 108 0.90 13.81 -12.11
N LEU A 109 0.70 14.03 -10.80
CA LEU A 109 1.72 13.77 -9.78
C LEU A 109 2.17 12.30 -9.81
N LEU A 110 1.22 11.37 -9.83
CA LEU A 110 1.50 9.94 -9.87
C LEU A 110 2.16 9.53 -11.20
N ALA A 111 1.67 10.05 -12.32
CA ALA A 111 2.27 9.78 -13.64
C ALA A 111 3.73 10.26 -13.69
N LEU A 112 4.02 11.47 -13.23
CA LEU A 112 5.39 12.00 -13.16
C LEU A 112 6.27 11.15 -12.22
N GLY A 113 5.74 10.73 -11.07
CA GLY A 113 6.44 9.84 -10.14
C GLY A 113 6.80 8.50 -10.79
N PHE A 114 5.84 7.82 -11.42
CA PHE A 114 6.10 6.54 -12.07
C PHE A 114 7.01 6.66 -13.29
N LEU A 115 6.80 7.68 -14.14
CA LEU A 115 7.63 7.91 -15.33
C LEU A 115 9.07 8.25 -14.97
N SER A 116 9.29 9.08 -13.95
CA SER A 116 10.64 9.39 -13.47
C SER A 116 11.33 8.14 -12.91
N THR A 117 10.63 7.37 -12.08
CA THR A 117 11.12 6.11 -11.53
C THR A 117 11.50 5.12 -12.64
N LEU A 118 10.65 4.97 -13.65
CA LEU A 118 10.91 4.12 -14.81
C LEU A 118 12.08 4.66 -15.64
N GLY A 119 12.15 5.98 -15.87
CA GLY A 119 13.25 6.63 -16.57
C GLY A 119 14.61 6.35 -15.91
N PHE A 120 14.69 6.49 -14.59
CA PHE A 120 15.89 6.11 -13.82
C PHE A 120 16.20 4.62 -13.90
N ALA A 121 15.17 3.76 -13.93
CA ALA A 121 15.35 2.32 -14.06
C ALA A 121 15.96 1.95 -15.43
N LEU A 122 15.55 2.64 -16.50
CA LEU A 122 16.02 2.39 -17.86
C LEU A 122 17.51 2.70 -18.05
N PHE A 123 18.05 3.73 -17.40
CA PHE A 123 19.50 4.01 -17.44
C PHE A 123 20.36 2.86 -16.91
N LYS A 124 19.82 2.05 -16.00
CA LYS A 124 20.46 0.84 -15.48
C LYS A 124 19.56 -0.39 -15.68
N PHE A 125 18.96 -0.51 -16.86
CA PHE A 125 17.90 -1.49 -17.14
C PHE A 125 18.29 -2.92 -16.73
N ARG A 126 19.48 -3.41 -17.13
CA ARG A 126 19.92 -4.78 -16.83
C ARG A 126 20.06 -5.03 -15.31
N TYR A 127 20.48 -4.01 -14.56
CA TYR A 127 20.61 -4.10 -13.11
C TYR A 127 19.23 -4.15 -12.45
N TYR A 128 18.35 -3.22 -12.79
CA TYR A 128 17.01 -3.17 -12.18
C TYR A 128 16.10 -4.30 -12.63
N LEU A 129 16.27 -4.84 -13.84
CA LEU A 129 15.56 -6.03 -14.29
C LEU A 129 15.94 -7.26 -13.46
N ASP A 130 17.23 -7.47 -13.20
CA ASP A 130 17.69 -8.55 -12.33
C ASP A 130 17.24 -8.33 -10.88
N LEU A 131 17.36 -7.11 -10.37
CA LEU A 131 16.92 -6.75 -9.04
C LEU A 131 15.41 -6.97 -8.84
N ALA A 132 14.58 -6.61 -9.82
CA ALA A 132 13.14 -6.85 -9.81
C ALA A 132 12.82 -8.35 -9.77
N ARG A 133 13.54 -9.18 -10.55
CA ARG A 133 13.39 -10.65 -10.48
C ARG A 133 13.76 -11.20 -9.11
N CYS A 134 14.88 -10.74 -8.55
CA CYS A 134 15.29 -11.11 -7.20
C CYS A 134 14.28 -10.66 -6.14
N PHE A 135 13.70 -9.48 -6.32
CA PHE A 135 12.66 -8.95 -5.45
C PHE A 135 11.41 -9.83 -5.46
N LEU A 136 10.88 -10.15 -6.64
CA LEU A 136 9.66 -10.97 -6.80
C LEU A 136 9.83 -12.39 -6.23
N ARG A 137 11.04 -12.95 -6.29
CA ARG A 137 11.34 -14.26 -5.69
C ARG A 137 11.53 -14.21 -4.17
N ASN A 138 11.82 -13.03 -3.62
CA ASN A 138 12.02 -12.86 -2.18
C ASN A 138 10.67 -12.74 -1.45
N ARG A 139 10.65 -13.05 -0.15
CA ARG A 139 9.44 -12.95 0.71
C ARG A 139 8.81 -11.56 0.69
N THR A 140 9.60 -10.51 0.48
CA THR A 140 9.11 -9.14 0.35
C THR A 140 8.30 -8.96 -0.93
N GLY A 141 8.83 -9.34 -2.10
CA GLY A 141 8.11 -9.21 -3.37
C GLY A 141 6.93 -10.17 -3.48
N PHE A 142 7.05 -11.38 -2.94
CA PHE A 142 5.90 -12.28 -2.84
C PHE A 142 4.75 -11.67 -2.02
N ALA A 143 5.06 -11.02 -0.89
CA ALA A 143 4.03 -10.32 -0.12
C ALA A 143 3.39 -9.16 -0.89
N THR A 144 4.14 -8.41 -1.70
CA THR A 144 3.55 -7.35 -2.55
C THR A 144 2.67 -7.91 -3.67
N LEU A 145 3.00 -9.09 -4.22
CA LEU A 145 2.15 -9.76 -5.21
C LEU A 145 0.84 -10.23 -4.59
N VAL A 146 0.91 -10.82 -3.39
CA VAL A 146 -0.30 -11.21 -2.64
C VAL A 146 -1.15 -9.98 -2.32
N ALA A 147 -0.53 -8.87 -1.89
CA ALA A 147 -1.25 -7.61 -1.68
C ALA A 147 -1.99 -7.16 -2.94
N GLY A 148 -1.32 -7.16 -4.09
CA GLY A 148 -1.96 -6.82 -5.37
C GLY A 148 -3.11 -7.75 -5.75
N LEU A 149 -3.00 -9.05 -5.46
CA LEU A 149 -4.09 -10.00 -5.70
C LEU A 149 -5.32 -9.67 -4.85
N PHE A 150 -5.13 -9.37 -3.56
CA PHE A 150 -6.23 -8.98 -2.68
C PHE A 150 -6.94 -7.70 -3.16
N LEU A 151 -6.19 -6.70 -3.63
CA LEU A 151 -6.77 -5.46 -4.18
C LEU A 151 -7.56 -5.72 -5.46
N ILE A 152 -7.03 -6.52 -6.39
CA ILE A 152 -7.74 -6.86 -7.63
C ILE A 152 -9.01 -7.65 -7.33
N VAL A 153 -8.95 -8.62 -6.41
CA VAL A 153 -10.13 -9.40 -6.03
C VAL A 153 -11.15 -8.55 -5.28
N GLY A 154 -10.70 -7.60 -4.43
CA GLY A 154 -11.56 -6.62 -3.76
C GLY A 154 -12.36 -5.78 -4.77
N ASP A 155 -11.67 -5.16 -5.73
CA ASP A 155 -12.27 -4.35 -6.82
C ASP A 155 -13.26 -5.15 -7.71
N MET A 156 -13.17 -6.49 -7.72
CA MET A 156 -14.17 -7.32 -8.40
C MET A 156 -15.50 -7.38 -7.63
N PHE A 157 -15.50 -7.27 -6.30
CA PHE A 157 -16.73 -7.31 -5.51
C PHE A 157 -17.61 -6.08 -5.74
N GLU A 158 -17.04 -4.90 -6.01
CA GLU A 158 -17.79 -3.70 -6.43
C GLU A 158 -18.65 -3.97 -7.70
N LYS A 159 -18.15 -4.85 -8.59
CA LYS A 159 -18.75 -5.11 -9.90
C LYS A 159 -19.75 -6.27 -9.91
N ILE A 160 -19.90 -6.99 -8.80
CA ILE A 160 -20.77 -8.17 -8.70
C ILE A 160 -21.89 -7.86 -7.70
N ASP A 161 -23.13 -8.13 -8.11
CA ASP A 161 -24.31 -7.91 -7.27
C ASP A 161 -24.47 -9.01 -6.20
N VAL A 162 -23.67 -8.88 -5.14
CA VAL A 162 -23.67 -9.73 -3.95
C VAL A 162 -24.03 -8.88 -2.73
N PRO A 163 -24.84 -9.39 -1.79
CA PRO A 163 -25.11 -8.70 -0.53
C PRO A 163 -23.80 -8.37 0.20
N TYR A 164 -23.71 -7.15 0.74
CA TYR A 164 -22.51 -6.67 1.47
C TYR A 164 -21.24 -6.61 0.60
N HIS A 165 -21.35 -6.39 -0.71
CA HIS A 165 -20.22 -6.25 -1.63
C HIS A 165 -19.17 -5.24 -1.12
N VAL A 166 -19.60 -4.07 -0.62
CA VAL A 166 -18.71 -3.05 -0.04
C VAL A 166 -17.91 -3.62 1.15
N LEU A 167 -18.56 -4.34 2.08
CA LEU A 167 -17.87 -4.96 3.21
C LEU A 167 -16.79 -5.95 2.76
N TYR A 168 -17.07 -6.74 1.72
CA TYR A 168 -16.10 -7.69 1.16
C TYR A 168 -14.93 -6.99 0.48
N GLU A 169 -15.22 -5.99 -0.35
CA GLU A 169 -14.23 -5.14 -1.00
C GLU A 169 -13.29 -4.50 0.03
N GLU A 170 -13.85 -3.70 0.95
CA GLU A 170 -13.11 -2.97 1.98
C GLU A 170 -12.26 -3.89 2.87
N SER A 171 -12.77 -5.08 3.19
CA SER A 171 -12.04 -6.08 3.98
C SER A 171 -10.89 -6.69 3.20
N LEU A 172 -11.08 -6.99 1.91
CA LEU A 172 -10.04 -7.54 1.05
C LEU A 172 -8.95 -6.51 0.77
N GLU A 173 -9.32 -5.25 0.55
CA GLU A 173 -8.35 -4.16 0.38
C GLU A 173 -7.51 -3.97 1.64
N LEU A 174 -8.15 -3.96 2.82
CA LEU A 174 -7.45 -3.84 4.10
C LEU A 174 -6.52 -5.05 4.37
N LEU A 175 -6.91 -6.27 3.98
CA LEU A 175 -6.01 -7.44 4.00
C LEU A 175 -4.84 -7.26 3.03
N GLY A 176 -5.08 -6.74 1.83
CA GLY A 176 -4.06 -6.37 0.86
C GLY A 176 -3.04 -5.40 1.47
N TYR A 177 -3.51 -4.36 2.15
CA TYR A 177 -2.67 -3.38 2.84
C TYR A 177 -1.90 -3.99 4.02
N ALA A 178 -2.42 -5.01 4.70
CA ALA A 178 -1.68 -5.76 5.72
C ALA A 178 -0.48 -6.54 5.15
N PHE A 179 -0.64 -7.13 3.95
CA PHE A 179 0.46 -7.75 3.21
C PHE A 179 1.46 -6.72 2.71
N LEU A 180 0.98 -5.55 2.25
CA LEU A 180 1.82 -4.45 1.83
C LEU A 180 2.64 -3.88 3.00
N LEU A 181 2.05 -3.77 4.20
CA LEU A 181 2.74 -3.42 5.44
C LEU A 181 3.82 -4.42 5.82
N SER A 182 3.54 -5.73 5.66
CA SER A 182 4.56 -6.77 5.85
C SER A 182 5.74 -6.59 4.90
N ALA A 183 5.46 -6.25 3.63
CA ALA A 183 6.48 -6.01 2.63
C ALA A 183 7.30 -4.76 2.95
N ALA A 184 6.64 -3.63 3.22
CA ALA A 184 7.28 -2.36 3.59
C ALA A 184 8.16 -2.50 4.83
N ALA A 185 7.65 -3.15 5.88
CA ALA A 185 8.40 -3.41 7.10
C ALA A 185 9.62 -4.32 6.85
N ARG A 186 9.57 -5.26 5.91
CA ARG A 186 10.72 -6.09 5.55
C ARG A 186 11.73 -5.32 4.73
N LEU A 187 11.28 -4.59 3.71
CA LEU A 187 12.14 -3.81 2.83
C LEU A 187 12.87 -2.69 3.60
N SER A 188 12.19 -2.03 4.55
CA SER A 188 12.81 -1.01 5.40
C SER A 188 13.95 -1.54 6.27
N ARG A 189 14.02 -2.85 6.53
CA ARG A 189 15.06 -3.47 7.36
C ARG A 189 16.11 -4.24 6.58
N LYS A 190 15.75 -4.78 5.41
CA LYS A 190 16.61 -5.70 4.66
C LYS A 190 16.61 -5.30 3.20
N GLU A 191 17.79 -4.90 2.74
CA GLU A 191 18.07 -4.64 1.34
C GLU A 191 17.87 -5.90 0.49
N VAL A 192 17.28 -5.72 -0.68
CA VAL A 192 17.23 -6.73 -1.74
C VAL A 192 18.47 -6.57 -2.61
N LYS A 193 19.20 -7.65 -2.82
CA LYS A 193 20.43 -7.66 -3.64
C LYS A 193 20.21 -8.37 -4.97
N THR A 194 20.92 -7.90 -6.00
CA THR A 194 21.00 -8.54 -7.32
C THR A 194 21.72 -9.89 -7.24
N SER A 195 21.40 -10.80 -8.17
CA SER A 195 22.01 -12.13 -8.28
C SER A 195 23.52 -12.07 -8.53
N ARG A 196 24.02 -10.98 -9.16
CA ARG A 196 25.44 -10.80 -9.50
C ARG A 196 26.35 -10.46 -8.32
N PHE A 197 25.80 -10.19 -7.14
CA PHE A 197 26.53 -9.91 -5.90
C PHE A 197 26.32 -10.99 -4.82
N ILE A 198 25.87 -12.19 -5.22
CA ILE A 198 25.77 -13.39 -4.35
C ILE A 198 26.95 -14.36 -4.63
N GLY A 199 28.10 -13.81 -5.02
CA GLY A 199 29.37 -14.52 -5.15
C GLY A 199 30.25 -14.27 -3.95
#